data_AF-A0A6M5J028-F1
#
_entry.id   AF-A0A6M5J028-F1
#
_cell.length_a   1.000
_cell.length_b   1.000
_cell.length_c   1.000
_cell.angle_alpha   90.00
_cell.angle_beta   90.00
_cell.angle_gamma   90.00
#
_symmetry.space_group_name_H-M   'P 1'
#
loop_
_entity.id
_entity.type
_entity.pdbx_description
1 polymer ?
#
loop_
_entity_poly.entity_id
_entity_poly.type
_entity_poly.pdbx_seq_one_letter_code
_entity_poly.pdbx_strand_id
1 'polypeptide(L)'
;MVALPDAAASHYQQEQRIGAVTASGLARLWSQLDDSVGLDTGYARIEPRVLELIVAGQAAAARTGVAYVSEVLYETDQVDLPVMTMRPEAFAGTAADGRDLGGLFYSSVTKTKEAVAAGASIDVALLQGRNELVKLALTTVADSNREAVSGAMGIRPAVEGWVRMLNPPSCGRCAILAGKFFRWNQGFQRHPRCDCRHIPASESIAGDLTTDPYEYFRSLAPAEQDKLFGRIEARAINDGADIYRVMNTKTRGLATGGRQAAKYGTPSRLTVDEIYRQAGHRTNAIRMMTEEGYITGPQNAAGNILGRVNGFGQLGKGGRARAASDSVIEATMTGVRNPLDRYTMTAAERRMYDAWYRANAAKSGYWPRSIGANSADKNTRMMPITDQQRGLVARELQRQLDDLPNQPQQVRDLARTLGLI
;
A
#
# COMPACT_ATOMS: atom_id res chain seq x y z
N MET A 1 4.74 4.19 -23.65
CA MET A 1 4.90 4.60 -22.23
C MET A 1 4.77 6.11 -22.12
N VAL A 2 3.76 6.63 -21.40
CA VAL A 2 3.68 8.06 -21.09
C VAL A 2 4.83 8.42 -20.16
N ALA A 3 5.57 9.49 -20.49
CA ALA A 3 6.66 9.97 -19.66
C ALA A 3 6.13 10.47 -18.31
N LEU A 4 6.86 10.22 -17.23
CA LEU A 4 6.60 10.88 -15.95
C LEU A 4 6.63 12.41 -16.17
N PRO A 5 5.74 13.18 -15.53
CA PRO A 5 5.90 14.63 -15.45
C PRO A 5 7.31 15.01 -14.98
N ASP A 6 7.90 16.04 -15.57
CA ASP A 6 9.24 16.53 -15.26
C ASP A 6 9.37 16.91 -13.78
N ALA A 7 8.32 17.49 -13.17
CA ALA A 7 8.26 17.77 -11.75
C ALA A 7 8.38 16.48 -10.91
N ALA A 8 7.74 15.39 -11.34
CA ALA A 8 7.84 14.09 -10.66
C ALA A 8 9.23 13.46 -10.81
N ALA A 9 9.85 13.59 -11.97
CA ALA A 9 11.21 13.12 -12.21
C ALA A 9 12.24 13.95 -11.42
N SER A 10 12.10 15.28 -11.40
CA SER A 10 12.94 16.19 -10.62
C SER A 10 12.82 15.91 -9.12
N HIS A 11 11.58 15.79 -8.62
CA HIS A 11 11.31 15.44 -7.22
C HIS A 11 11.97 14.11 -6.83
N TYR A 12 11.86 13.09 -7.68
CA TYR A 12 12.54 11.81 -7.48
C TYR A 12 14.06 11.98 -7.33
N GLN A 13 14.70 12.74 -8.24
CA GLN A 13 16.15 12.98 -8.18
C GLN A 13 16.56 13.73 -6.91
N GLN A 14 15.76 14.70 -6.46
CA GLN A 14 16.00 15.43 -5.22
C GLN A 14 15.97 14.49 -4.01
N GLU A 15 14.97 13.60 -3.94
CA GLU A 15 14.91 12.61 -2.87
C GLU A 15 16.08 11.63 -2.88
N GLN A 16 16.50 11.16 -4.05
CA GLN A 16 17.69 10.31 -4.17
C GLN A 16 18.94 11.01 -3.63
N ARG A 17 19.11 12.30 -3.92
CA ARG A 17 20.23 13.10 -3.39
C ARG A 17 20.14 13.24 -1.87
N ILE A 18 18.96 13.58 -1.34
CA ILE A 18 18.74 13.70 0.12
C ILE A 18 19.03 12.37 0.83
N GLY A 19 18.50 11.27 0.29
CA GLY A 19 18.75 9.93 0.81
C GLY A 19 20.23 9.55 0.77
N ALA A 20 20.91 9.79 -0.36
CA ALA A 20 22.33 9.47 -0.53
C ALA A 20 23.24 10.29 0.41
N VAL A 21 22.97 11.59 0.57
CA VAL A 21 23.71 12.46 1.50
C VAL A 21 23.50 12.01 2.94
N THR A 22 22.25 11.74 3.34
CA THR A 22 21.90 11.29 4.69
C THR A 22 22.57 9.94 5.00
N ALA A 23 22.41 8.95 4.11
CA ALA A 23 23.01 7.63 4.26
C ALA A 23 24.54 7.68 4.35
N SER A 24 25.18 8.49 3.50
CA SER A 24 26.64 8.64 3.49
C SER A 24 27.16 9.33 4.75
N GLY A 25 26.44 10.35 5.25
CA GLY A 25 26.79 11.00 6.51
C GLY A 25 26.65 10.08 7.71
N LEU A 26 25.56 9.31 7.78
CA LEU A 26 25.34 8.32 8.85
C LEU A 26 26.37 7.19 8.82
N ALA A 27 26.71 6.70 7.63
CA ALA A 27 27.77 5.72 7.46
C ALA A 27 29.12 6.21 8.00
N ARG A 28 29.47 7.48 7.76
CA ARG A 28 30.69 8.10 8.29
C ARG A 28 30.64 8.25 9.81
N LEU A 29 29.51 8.69 10.37
CA LEU A 29 29.32 8.78 11.82
C LEU A 29 29.46 7.39 12.47
N TRP A 30 28.86 6.37 11.88
CA TRP A 30 28.96 5.00 12.38
C TRP A 30 30.39 4.47 12.34
N SER A 31 31.19 4.82 11.33
CA SER A 31 32.61 4.43 11.30
C SER A 31 33.47 5.11 12.38
N GLN A 32 32.95 6.13 13.05
CA GLN A 32 33.58 6.78 14.21
C GLN A 32 33.16 6.14 15.54
N LEU A 33 32.33 5.10 15.51
CA LEU A 33 31.90 4.39 16.70
C LEU A 33 33.12 3.70 17.33
N ASP A 34 33.48 4.16 18.52
CA ASP A 34 34.54 3.60 19.34
C ASP A 34 33.97 2.42 20.14
N ASP A 35 34.19 1.21 19.66
CA ASP A 35 33.74 -0.02 20.29
C ASP A 35 34.64 -0.46 21.45
N SER A 36 35.84 0.11 21.59
CA SER A 36 36.77 -0.18 22.69
C SER A 36 36.25 0.26 24.05
N VAL A 37 35.36 1.26 24.08
CA VAL A 37 34.68 1.75 25.29
C VAL A 37 33.30 1.10 25.51
N GLY A 38 32.97 0.08 24.71
CA GLY A 38 31.68 -0.57 24.66
C GLY A 38 30.70 0.12 23.70
N LEU A 39 29.87 -0.69 23.03
CA LEU A 39 28.97 -0.23 21.97
C LEU A 39 27.99 0.87 22.42
N ASP A 40 27.49 0.80 23.65
CA ASP A 40 26.54 1.78 24.19
C ASP A 40 27.19 3.14 24.40
N THR A 41 28.33 3.15 25.08
CA THR A 41 29.12 4.35 25.33
C THR A 41 29.63 4.95 24.03
N GLY A 42 30.10 4.11 23.11
CA GLY A 42 30.55 4.53 21.78
C GLY A 42 29.43 5.16 20.96
N TYR A 43 28.24 4.56 20.97
CA TYR A 43 27.07 5.11 20.27
C TYR A 43 26.58 6.42 20.89
N ALA A 44 26.48 6.50 22.22
CA ALA A 44 26.04 7.71 22.92
C ALA A 44 26.87 8.96 22.56
N ARG A 45 28.15 8.78 22.19
CA ARG A 45 29.01 9.88 21.73
C ARG A 45 28.64 10.40 20.33
N ILE A 46 28.11 9.55 19.45
CA ILE A 46 27.75 9.92 18.07
C ILE A 46 26.24 10.15 17.89
N GLU A 47 25.42 9.67 18.81
CA GLU A 47 23.95 9.70 18.74
C GLU A 47 23.39 11.10 18.47
N PRO A 48 23.80 12.19 19.15
CA PRO A 48 23.25 13.52 18.86
C PRO A 48 23.44 13.95 17.40
N ARG A 49 24.60 13.65 16.81
CA ARG A 49 24.93 13.96 15.41
C ARG A 49 24.20 13.05 14.43
N VAL A 50 23.95 11.80 14.83
CA VAL A 50 23.12 10.86 14.06
C VAL A 50 21.68 11.40 13.97
N LEU A 51 21.09 11.77 15.10
CA LEU A 51 19.73 12.31 15.17
C LEU A 51 19.60 13.63 14.43
N GLU A 52 20.54 14.56 14.60
CA GLU A 52 20.57 15.84 13.87
C GLU A 52 20.56 15.62 12.35
N LEU A 53 21.39 14.72 11.85
CA LEU A 53 21.48 14.42 10.42
C LEU A 53 20.19 13.78 9.88
N ILE A 54 19.54 12.91 10.66
CA ILE A 54 18.25 12.30 10.29
C ILE A 54 17.16 13.37 10.23
N VAL A 55 17.04 14.22 11.25
CA VAL A 55 16.05 15.30 11.31
C VAL A 55 16.26 16.28 10.15
N ALA A 56 17.52 16.62 9.82
CA ALA A 56 17.83 17.44 8.65
C ALA A 56 17.41 16.78 7.34
N GLY A 57 17.63 15.46 7.19
CA GLY A 57 17.17 14.67 6.05
C GLY A 57 15.65 14.65 5.93
N GLN A 58 14.93 14.42 7.04
CA GLN A 58 13.47 14.45 7.10
C GLN A 58 12.91 15.82 6.69
N ALA A 59 13.46 16.90 7.25
CA ALA A 59 13.01 18.26 6.94
C ALA A 59 13.29 18.64 5.47
N ALA A 60 14.45 18.25 4.92
CA ALA A 60 14.75 18.45 3.51
C ALA A 60 13.77 17.68 2.61
N ALA A 61 13.49 16.42 2.93
CA ALA A 61 12.57 15.58 2.17
C ALA A 61 11.12 16.10 2.25
N ALA A 62 10.69 16.59 3.41
CA ALA A 62 9.38 17.21 3.58
C ALA A 62 9.24 18.50 2.75
N ARG A 63 10.25 19.37 2.75
CA ARG A 63 10.25 20.61 1.95
C ARG A 63 10.09 20.35 0.46
N THR A 64 10.85 19.39 -0.08
CA THR A 64 10.72 19.03 -1.51
C THR A 64 9.37 18.38 -1.82
N GLY A 65 8.79 17.63 -0.88
CA GLY A 65 7.44 17.06 -1.02
C GLY A 65 6.34 18.11 -1.12
N VAL A 66 6.37 19.13 -0.27
CA VAL A 66 5.38 20.23 -0.32
C VAL A 66 5.51 21.02 -1.63
N ALA A 67 6.74 21.32 -2.07
CA ALA A 67 6.98 22.03 -3.33
C ALA A 67 6.48 21.21 -4.54
N TYR A 68 6.82 19.92 -4.59
CA TYR A 68 6.46 19.00 -5.66
C TYR A 68 4.96 18.99 -5.97
N VAL A 69 4.08 18.99 -4.95
CA VAL A 69 2.63 18.99 -5.20
C VAL A 69 2.19 20.20 -6.00
N SER A 70 2.76 21.38 -5.75
CA SER A 70 2.39 22.58 -6.51
C SER A 70 2.95 22.52 -7.94
N GLU A 71 4.20 22.06 -8.09
CA GLU A 71 4.86 21.95 -9.39
C GLU A 71 4.15 20.96 -10.32
N VAL A 72 3.81 19.77 -9.81
CA VAL A 72 3.18 18.73 -10.63
C VAL A 72 1.73 19.05 -10.98
N LEU A 73 0.99 19.73 -10.09
CA LEU A 73 -0.36 20.19 -10.40
C LEU A 73 -0.32 21.27 -11.49
N TYR A 74 0.63 22.20 -11.41
CA TYR A 74 0.84 23.20 -12.48
C TYR A 74 1.21 22.55 -13.82
N GLU A 75 2.16 21.60 -13.81
CA GLU A 75 2.60 20.90 -15.02
C GLU A 75 1.48 20.08 -15.67
N THR A 76 0.58 19.51 -14.87
CA THR A 76 -0.54 18.68 -15.34
C THR A 76 -1.83 19.45 -15.56
N ASP A 77 -1.76 20.79 -15.61
CA ASP A 77 -2.89 21.71 -15.82
C ASP A 77 -4.04 21.52 -14.80
N GLN A 78 -3.67 21.13 -13.57
CA GLN A 78 -4.59 20.98 -12.45
C GLN A 78 -4.53 22.25 -11.59
N VAL A 79 -5.47 23.17 -11.82
CA VAL A 79 -5.53 24.41 -11.06
C VAL A 79 -6.11 24.16 -9.67
N ASP A 80 -5.26 24.24 -8.64
CA ASP A 80 -5.70 24.27 -7.24
C ASP A 80 -4.82 25.18 -6.38
N LEU A 81 -5.45 25.96 -5.52
CA LEU A 81 -4.77 26.85 -4.58
C LEU A 81 -4.86 26.28 -3.16
N PRO A 82 -3.74 26.21 -2.42
CA PRO A 82 -3.77 25.77 -1.04
C PRO A 82 -4.64 26.69 -0.18
N VAL A 83 -5.50 26.12 0.66
CA VAL A 83 -6.32 26.90 1.62
C VAL A 83 -5.55 27.34 2.86
N MET A 84 -4.33 26.83 3.04
CA MET A 84 -3.45 27.18 4.15
C MET A 84 -1.97 26.94 3.82
N THR A 85 -1.07 27.55 4.58
CA THR A 85 0.37 27.32 4.45
C THR A 85 0.80 26.13 5.30
N MET A 86 1.61 25.25 4.73
CA MET A 86 2.24 24.15 5.48
C MET A 86 3.56 24.56 6.08
N ARG A 87 3.90 23.93 7.21
CA ARG A 87 5.23 23.98 7.84
C ARG A 87 5.92 22.62 7.62
N PRO A 88 6.79 22.47 6.60
CA PRO A 88 7.43 21.19 6.29
C PRO A 88 8.24 20.61 7.45
N GLU A 89 8.79 21.47 8.32
CA GLU A 89 9.56 21.06 9.49
C GLU A 89 8.74 20.27 10.52
N ALA A 90 7.40 20.34 10.46
CA ALA A 90 6.52 19.56 11.32
C ALA A 90 6.52 18.05 11.01
N PHE A 91 7.07 17.64 9.86
CA PHE A 91 7.21 16.23 9.44
C PHE A 91 8.58 15.64 9.79
N ALA A 92 9.37 16.32 10.63
CA ALA A 92 10.69 15.88 11.09
C ALA A 92 10.69 15.69 12.61
N GLY A 93 11.61 14.86 13.10
CA GLY A 93 11.78 14.64 14.55
C GLY A 93 10.97 13.47 15.13
N THR A 94 10.20 12.76 14.31
CA THR A 94 9.46 11.56 14.74
C THR A 94 9.42 10.54 13.60
N ALA A 95 9.32 9.26 13.93
CA ALA A 95 9.07 8.22 12.95
C ALA A 95 7.58 8.21 12.53
N ALA A 96 7.27 7.69 11.35
CA ALA A 96 5.90 7.63 10.82
C ALA A 96 4.92 6.83 11.68
N ASP A 97 5.42 5.95 12.55
CA ASP A 97 4.63 5.17 13.52
C ASP A 97 4.53 5.84 14.90
N GLY A 98 4.97 7.09 15.03
CA GLY A 98 4.89 7.89 16.25
C GLY A 98 6.02 7.63 17.25
N ARG A 99 6.98 6.75 16.95
CA ARG A 99 8.12 6.49 17.84
C ARG A 99 9.12 7.63 17.85
N ASP A 100 9.75 7.81 19.01
CA ASP A 100 10.93 8.64 19.18
C ASP A 100 12.10 8.13 18.33
N LEU A 101 12.87 9.06 17.77
CA LEU A 101 13.99 8.74 16.88
C LEU A 101 15.15 8.10 17.65
N GLY A 102 15.45 8.52 18.89
CA GLY A 102 16.53 7.94 19.70
C GLY A 102 16.31 6.44 19.91
N GLY A 103 15.13 6.09 20.41
CA GLY A 103 14.74 4.68 20.60
C GLY A 103 14.73 3.86 19.31
N LEU A 104 14.26 4.45 18.20
CA LEU A 104 14.28 3.79 16.89
C LEU A 104 15.71 3.52 16.42
N PHE A 105 16.59 4.51 16.45
CA PHE A 105 17.92 4.39 15.85
C PHE A 105 18.91 3.62 16.72
N TYR A 106 18.69 3.60 18.03
CA TYR A 106 19.40 2.70 18.95
C TYR A 106 19.19 1.22 18.60
N SER A 107 18.13 0.84 17.88
CA SER A 107 17.97 -0.54 17.40
C SER A 107 19.12 -1.00 16.50
N SER A 108 19.89 -0.07 15.93
CA SER A 108 21.12 -0.38 15.18
C SER A 108 22.22 -0.94 16.09
N VAL A 109 22.35 -0.41 17.31
CA VAL A 109 23.24 -0.92 18.35
C VAL A 109 22.75 -2.29 18.82
N THR A 110 21.43 -2.43 19.06
CA THR A 110 20.82 -3.72 19.37
C THR A 110 21.13 -4.75 18.29
N LYS A 111 21.05 -4.37 17.00
CA LYS A 111 21.36 -5.27 15.89
C LYS A 111 22.82 -5.71 15.87
N THR A 112 23.75 -4.82 16.18
CA THR A 112 25.17 -5.17 16.35
C THR A 112 25.35 -6.16 17.50
N LYS A 113 24.74 -5.91 18.66
CA LYS A 113 24.82 -6.80 19.82
C LYS A 113 24.25 -8.19 19.54
N GLU A 114 23.11 -8.27 18.86
CA GLU A 114 22.52 -9.53 18.41
C GLU A 114 23.48 -10.32 17.51
N ALA A 115 24.15 -9.64 16.58
CA ALA A 115 25.10 -10.29 15.67
C ALA A 115 26.34 -10.83 16.43
N VAL A 116 26.86 -10.07 17.40
CA VAL A 116 27.94 -10.53 18.29
C VAL A 116 27.48 -11.75 19.10
N ALA A 117 26.29 -11.69 19.70
CA ALA A 117 25.73 -12.80 20.47
C ALA A 117 25.51 -14.06 19.62
N ALA A 118 25.24 -13.89 18.32
CA ALA A 118 25.15 -14.97 17.34
C ALA A 118 26.51 -15.50 16.85
N GLY A 119 27.63 -15.00 17.38
CA GLY A 119 28.98 -15.46 17.07
C GLY A 119 29.65 -14.78 15.87
N ALA A 120 29.10 -13.68 15.36
CA ALA A 120 29.77 -12.89 14.32
C ALA A 120 31.02 -12.17 14.88
N SER A 121 32.04 -11.96 14.03
CA SER A 121 33.15 -11.06 14.38
C SER A 121 32.64 -9.63 14.57
N ILE A 122 33.38 -8.83 15.34
CA ILE A 122 33.00 -7.45 15.63
C ILE A 122 32.84 -6.61 14.35
N ASP A 123 33.73 -6.77 13.37
CA ASP A 123 33.64 -6.07 12.08
C ASP A 123 32.35 -6.40 11.32
N VAL A 124 31.97 -7.68 11.30
CA VAL A 124 30.73 -8.13 10.65
C VAL A 124 29.51 -7.60 11.40
N ALA A 125 29.54 -7.62 12.74
CA ALA A 125 28.46 -7.10 13.57
C ALA A 125 28.28 -5.58 13.43
N LEU A 126 29.37 -4.82 13.36
CA LEU A 126 29.35 -3.37 13.12
C LEU A 126 28.82 -3.05 11.72
N LEU A 127 29.19 -3.84 10.70
CA LEU A 127 28.64 -3.69 9.36
C LEU A 127 27.12 -3.94 9.33
N GLN A 128 26.63 -4.94 10.06
CA GLN A 128 25.19 -5.21 10.17
C GLN A 128 24.45 -4.05 10.86
N GLY A 129 25.00 -3.51 11.96
CA GLY A 129 24.43 -2.33 12.63
C GLY A 129 24.39 -1.10 11.73
N ARG A 130 25.47 -0.83 10.98
CA ARG A 130 25.52 0.24 9.98
C ARG A 130 24.42 0.08 8.92
N ASN A 131 24.25 -1.13 8.41
CA ASN A 131 23.22 -1.43 7.41
C ASN A 131 21.81 -1.22 7.97
N GLU A 132 21.59 -1.56 9.24
CA GLU A 132 20.33 -1.29 9.94
C GLU A 132 20.08 0.22 10.07
N LEU A 133 21.06 0.97 10.57
CA LEU A 133 21.01 2.44 10.71
C LEU A 133 20.64 3.12 9.39
N VAL A 134 21.37 2.80 8.32
CA VAL A 134 21.14 3.40 7.00
C VAL A 134 19.77 3.00 6.45
N LYS A 135 19.35 1.74 6.62
CA LYS A 135 18.04 1.26 6.16
C LYS A 135 16.90 1.99 6.86
N LEU A 136 16.99 2.15 8.19
CA LEU A 136 15.99 2.88 8.98
C LEU A 136 15.95 4.35 8.54
N ALA A 137 17.10 5.00 8.41
CA ALA A 137 17.18 6.41 8.02
C ALA A 137 16.58 6.67 6.64
N LEU A 138 16.91 5.85 5.65
CA LEU A 138 16.32 5.96 4.31
C LEU A 138 14.79 5.77 4.33
N THR A 139 14.30 4.91 5.22
CA THR A 139 12.86 4.69 5.39
C THR A 139 12.19 5.91 6.01
N THR A 140 12.68 6.38 7.16
CA THR A 140 12.10 7.52 7.88
C THR A 140 12.16 8.82 7.09
N VAL A 141 13.23 9.05 6.32
CA VAL A 141 13.35 10.23 5.45
C VAL A 141 12.34 10.18 4.29
N ALA A 142 12.17 9.01 3.67
CA ALA A 142 11.19 8.82 2.60
C ALA A 142 9.74 8.90 3.12
N ASP A 143 9.49 8.54 4.37
CA ASP A 143 8.17 8.66 4.99
C ASP A 143 7.83 10.12 5.29
N SER A 144 8.77 10.92 5.80
CA SER A 144 8.57 12.37 5.98
C SER A 144 8.20 13.10 4.68
N ASN A 145 8.83 12.75 3.55
CA ASN A 145 8.40 13.29 2.26
C ASN A 145 6.94 12.93 1.94
N ARG A 146 6.59 11.65 2.09
CA ARG A 146 5.26 11.15 1.75
C ARG A 146 4.18 11.82 2.59
N GLU A 147 4.40 11.93 3.89
CA GLU A 147 3.47 12.61 4.79
C GLU A 147 3.31 14.08 4.41
N ALA A 148 4.41 14.75 4.06
CA ALA A 148 4.37 16.12 3.56
C ALA A 148 3.60 16.25 2.23
N VAL A 149 3.77 15.31 1.29
CA VAL A 149 2.99 15.25 0.05
C VAL A 149 1.50 15.04 0.37
N SER A 150 1.17 14.08 1.23
CA SER A 150 -0.22 13.84 1.65
C SER A 150 -0.84 15.04 2.36
N GLY A 151 -0.09 15.74 3.22
CA GLY A 151 -0.51 16.99 3.83
C GLY A 151 -0.74 18.09 2.80
N ALA A 152 0.15 18.22 1.82
CA ALA A 152 0.05 19.23 0.75
C ALA A 152 -1.15 18.99 -0.17
N MET A 153 -1.52 17.74 -0.38
CA MET A 153 -2.78 17.37 -1.02
C MET A 153 -3.99 17.66 -0.12
N GLY A 154 -3.91 17.37 1.18
CA GLY A 154 -5.03 17.58 2.11
C GLY A 154 -5.46 19.03 2.28
N ILE A 155 -4.58 19.99 2.02
CA ILE A 155 -4.88 21.44 2.06
C ILE A 155 -5.36 21.99 0.71
N ARG A 156 -5.67 21.11 -0.25
CA ARG A 156 -5.98 21.41 -1.64
C ARG A 156 -7.32 20.76 -2.02
N PRO A 157 -8.44 21.51 -1.93
CA PRO A 157 -9.77 20.94 -2.07
C PRO A 157 -10.05 20.27 -3.41
N ALA A 158 -9.41 20.73 -4.50
CA ALA A 158 -9.60 20.15 -5.82
C ALA A 158 -8.79 18.86 -6.01
N VAL A 159 -7.84 18.54 -5.14
CA VAL A 159 -7.02 17.33 -5.22
C VAL A 159 -7.72 16.16 -4.50
N GLU A 160 -8.48 15.36 -5.23
CA GLU A 160 -9.23 14.23 -4.66
C GLU A 160 -8.41 12.94 -4.46
N GLY A 161 -7.21 12.86 -4.99
CA GLY A 161 -6.41 11.64 -4.89
C GLY A 161 -5.10 11.67 -5.66
N TRP A 162 -4.61 10.50 -6.02
CA TRP A 162 -3.36 10.35 -6.75
C TRP A 162 -3.41 9.22 -7.76
N VAL A 163 -2.69 9.40 -8.86
CA VAL A 163 -2.37 8.34 -9.82
C VAL A 163 -1.01 7.75 -9.46
N ARG A 164 -0.95 6.42 -9.39
CA ARG A 164 0.34 5.75 -9.15
C ARG A 164 1.14 5.65 -10.44
N MET A 165 2.39 6.06 -10.40
CA MET A 165 3.30 5.98 -11.55
C MET A 165 4.51 5.10 -11.24
N LEU A 166 5.00 4.43 -12.27
CA LEU A 166 6.24 3.66 -12.19
C LEU A 166 7.43 4.59 -12.29
N ASN A 167 8.48 4.23 -11.56
CA ASN A 167 9.83 4.71 -11.77
C ASN A 167 10.66 3.48 -12.14
N PRO A 168 10.81 3.14 -13.43
CA PRO A 168 11.50 1.92 -13.83
C PRO A 168 12.96 1.85 -13.33
N PRO A 169 13.45 0.66 -12.93
CA PRO A 169 12.73 -0.60 -12.81
C PRO A 169 11.89 -0.70 -11.51
N SER A 170 10.59 -0.92 -11.65
CA SER A 170 9.65 -1.10 -10.54
C SER A 170 9.23 -2.56 -10.36
N CYS A 171 8.98 -2.99 -9.12
CA CYS A 171 8.54 -4.38 -8.87
C CYS A 171 7.13 -4.67 -9.40
N GLY A 172 6.80 -5.95 -9.59
CA GLY A 172 5.49 -6.35 -10.11
C GLY A 172 4.28 -5.91 -9.27
N ARG A 173 4.46 -5.64 -7.96
CA ARG A 173 3.39 -5.07 -7.11
C ARG A 173 3.03 -3.65 -7.53
N CYS A 174 4.02 -2.86 -7.95
CA CYS A 174 3.79 -1.51 -8.44
C CYS A 174 3.29 -1.51 -9.87
N ALA A 175 3.81 -2.40 -10.72
CA ALA A 175 3.41 -2.51 -12.12
C ALA A 175 1.88 -2.63 -12.25
N ILE A 176 1.25 -3.51 -11.45
CA ILE A 176 -0.20 -3.72 -11.48
C ILE A 176 -1.02 -2.61 -10.83
N LEU A 177 -0.40 -1.61 -10.20
CA LEU A 177 -1.09 -0.47 -9.61
C LEU A 177 -0.86 0.81 -10.41
N ALA A 178 0.06 0.79 -11.38
CA ALA A 178 0.41 1.95 -12.17
C ALA A 178 -0.74 2.40 -13.07
N GLY A 179 -0.90 3.71 -13.22
CA GLY A 179 -2.00 4.34 -13.94
C GLY A 179 -3.35 4.24 -13.21
N LYS A 180 -3.42 3.67 -12.00
CA LYS A 180 -4.65 3.61 -11.22
C LYS A 180 -4.76 4.84 -10.31
N PHE A 181 -5.94 5.46 -10.34
CA PHE A 181 -6.31 6.51 -9.39
C PHE A 181 -6.75 5.90 -8.05
N PHE A 182 -6.21 6.46 -6.97
CA PHE A 182 -6.57 6.17 -5.59
C PHE A 182 -7.02 7.46 -4.93
N ARG A 183 -8.11 7.41 -4.16
CA ARG A 183 -8.56 8.56 -3.35
C ARG A 183 -7.50 8.93 -2.31
N TRP A 184 -7.46 10.20 -1.93
CA TRP A 184 -6.47 10.75 -0.99
C TRP A 184 -6.40 10.03 0.37
N ASN A 185 -7.46 9.32 0.75
CA ASN A 185 -7.56 8.55 1.99
C ASN A 185 -7.30 7.03 1.83
N GLN A 186 -6.96 6.57 0.62
CA GLN A 186 -6.67 5.16 0.36
C GLN A 186 -5.19 4.85 0.63
N GLY A 187 -4.84 4.71 1.90
CA GLY A 187 -3.48 4.31 2.30
C GLY A 187 -3.04 2.95 1.75
N PHE A 188 -1.73 2.78 1.52
CA PHE A 188 -1.11 1.52 1.12
C PHE A 188 0.01 1.15 2.09
N GLN A 189 0.02 -0.10 2.57
CA GLN A 189 1.12 -0.64 3.36
C GLN A 189 2.36 -0.82 2.47
N ARG A 190 3.35 0.06 2.61
CA ARG A 190 4.62 -0.11 1.92
C ARG A 190 5.47 -1.18 2.58
N HIS A 191 6.20 -1.87 1.73
CA HIS A 191 7.39 -2.59 2.15
C HIS A 191 8.61 -1.67 2.01
N PRO A 192 9.71 -1.97 2.73
CA PRO A 192 10.97 -1.24 2.56
C PRO A 192 11.39 -1.18 1.08
N ARG A 193 12.05 -0.07 0.69
CA ARG A 193 12.61 0.18 -0.65
C ARG A 193 11.61 0.24 -1.82
N CYS A 194 10.32 0.40 -1.56
CA CYS A 194 9.37 0.72 -2.63
C CYS A 194 9.72 2.11 -3.21
N ASP A 195 9.87 2.28 -4.51
CA ASP A 195 10.30 3.53 -5.18
C ASP A 195 9.18 4.21 -6.00
N CYS A 196 8.00 3.61 -5.98
CA CYS A 196 6.86 3.98 -6.80
C CYS A 196 6.27 5.33 -6.37
N ARG A 197 5.80 6.11 -7.36
CA ARG A 197 5.41 7.51 -7.19
C ARG A 197 3.91 7.70 -7.17
N HIS A 198 3.48 8.77 -6.51
CA HIS A 198 2.11 9.25 -6.54
C HIS A 198 2.11 10.62 -7.23
N ILE A 199 1.35 10.74 -8.31
CA ILE A 199 1.06 12.01 -8.97
C ILE A 199 -0.26 12.51 -8.38
N PRO A 200 -0.26 13.59 -7.60
CA PRO A 200 -1.49 14.26 -7.17
C PRO A 200 -2.43 14.50 -8.35
N ALA A 201 -3.70 14.17 -8.17
CA ALA A 201 -4.72 14.21 -9.22
C ALA A 201 -6.06 14.69 -8.65
N SER A 202 -6.72 15.60 -9.38
CA SER A 202 -8.02 16.18 -9.03
C SER A 202 -9.17 15.21 -9.28
N GLU A 203 -9.04 14.36 -10.29
CA GLU A 203 -10.02 13.32 -10.58
C GLU A 203 -9.33 12.05 -11.09
N SER A 204 -10.14 11.02 -11.37
CA SER A 204 -9.69 9.83 -12.08
C SER A 204 -9.38 10.19 -13.54
N ILE A 205 -8.27 10.90 -13.79
CA ILE A 205 -7.72 11.13 -15.13
C ILE A 205 -7.16 9.78 -15.61
N ALA A 206 -8.09 8.90 -16.00
CA ALA A 206 -7.81 7.55 -16.47
C ALA A 206 -7.39 7.53 -17.96
N GLY A 207 -7.20 8.69 -18.58
CA GLY A 207 -6.77 8.82 -19.97
C GLY A 207 -5.26 8.91 -20.10
N ASP A 208 -4.66 10.01 -19.65
CA ASP A 208 -3.33 10.43 -20.11
C ASP A 208 -2.13 10.01 -19.25
N LEU A 209 -2.32 9.57 -18.01
CA LEU A 209 -1.22 9.11 -17.13
C LEU A 209 -1.12 7.58 -17.04
N THR A 210 -1.68 6.86 -18.01
CA THR A 210 -1.81 5.40 -17.91
C THR A 210 -0.52 4.67 -18.27
N THR A 211 0.03 3.91 -17.32
CA THR A 211 1.07 2.91 -17.61
C THR A 211 0.40 1.58 -17.96
N ASP A 212 0.71 0.97 -19.11
CA ASP A 212 0.30 -0.41 -19.40
C ASP A 212 1.28 -1.39 -18.70
N PRO A 213 0.84 -2.20 -17.72
CA PRO A 213 1.68 -3.16 -17.01
C PRO A 213 2.22 -4.24 -17.93
N TYR A 214 1.51 -4.59 -19.01
CA TYR A 214 1.99 -5.55 -19.99
C TYR A 214 3.04 -4.94 -20.91
N GLU A 215 2.90 -3.67 -21.32
CA GLU A 215 3.95 -2.94 -22.04
C GLU A 215 5.22 -2.84 -21.18
N TYR A 216 5.08 -2.44 -19.90
CA TYR A 216 6.19 -2.38 -18.97
C TYR A 216 6.85 -3.76 -18.79
N PHE A 217 6.07 -4.82 -18.52
CA PHE A 217 6.59 -6.17 -18.38
C PHE A 217 7.36 -6.62 -19.63
N ARG A 218 6.82 -6.37 -20.82
CA ARG A 218 7.45 -6.72 -22.11
C ARG A 218 8.68 -5.89 -22.43
N SER A 219 8.82 -4.68 -21.88
CA SER A 219 10.03 -3.85 -22.05
C SER A 219 11.25 -4.35 -21.27
N LEU A 220 11.04 -5.21 -20.27
CA LEU A 220 12.10 -5.74 -19.41
C LEU A 220 12.80 -6.93 -20.08
N ALA A 221 14.11 -7.06 -19.86
CA ALA A 221 14.82 -8.28 -20.24
C ALA A 221 14.28 -9.50 -19.45
N PRO A 222 14.34 -10.74 -19.97
CA PRO A 222 13.82 -11.92 -19.28
C PRO A 222 14.37 -12.10 -17.85
N ALA A 223 15.66 -11.82 -17.64
CA ALA A 223 16.27 -11.86 -16.31
C ALA A 223 15.69 -10.80 -15.34
N GLU A 224 15.29 -9.64 -15.86
CA GLU A 224 14.65 -8.58 -15.08
C GLU A 224 13.18 -8.90 -14.78
N GLN A 225 12.46 -9.51 -15.73
CA GLN A 225 11.12 -10.05 -15.49
C GLN A 225 11.16 -11.05 -14.32
N ASP A 226 12.07 -12.02 -14.39
CA ASP A 226 12.29 -13.02 -13.32
C ASP A 226 12.61 -12.36 -11.97
N LYS A 227 13.46 -11.33 -11.96
CA LYS A 227 13.86 -10.63 -10.75
C LYS A 227 12.73 -9.80 -10.14
N LEU A 228 11.95 -9.08 -10.96
CA LEU A 228 10.97 -8.08 -10.52
C LEU A 228 9.56 -8.67 -10.29
N PHE A 229 9.20 -9.70 -11.05
CA PHE A 229 7.90 -10.37 -10.99
C PHE A 229 8.00 -11.74 -10.34
N GLY A 230 9.17 -12.39 -10.40
CA GLY A 230 9.42 -13.78 -10.00
C GLY A 230 9.42 -14.70 -11.20
N ARG A 231 10.29 -15.72 -11.20
CA ARG A 231 10.50 -16.63 -12.33
C ARG A 231 9.22 -17.34 -12.78
N ILE A 232 8.48 -17.92 -11.84
CA ILE A 232 7.26 -18.68 -12.15
C ILE A 232 6.15 -17.73 -12.61
N GLU A 233 6.03 -16.57 -11.98
CA GLU A 233 5.04 -15.56 -12.34
C GLU A 233 5.32 -14.93 -13.70
N ALA A 234 6.58 -14.60 -13.99
CA ALA A 234 7.00 -14.10 -15.29
C ALA A 234 6.70 -15.13 -16.40
N ARG A 235 6.95 -16.42 -16.13
CA ARG A 235 6.57 -17.50 -17.06
C ARG A 235 5.07 -17.56 -17.28
N ALA A 236 4.26 -17.51 -16.22
CA ALA A 236 2.79 -17.51 -16.33
C ALA A 236 2.28 -16.35 -17.18
N ILE A 237 2.81 -15.14 -16.95
CA ILE A 237 2.44 -13.94 -17.71
C ILE A 237 2.85 -14.09 -19.18
N ASN A 238 4.04 -14.59 -19.48
CA ASN A 238 4.47 -14.90 -20.85
C ASN A 238 3.61 -15.99 -21.52
N ASP A 239 3.06 -16.92 -20.74
CA ASP A 239 2.14 -17.97 -21.19
C ASP A 239 0.68 -17.50 -21.31
N GLY A 240 0.41 -16.20 -21.09
CA GLY A 240 -0.90 -15.57 -21.33
C GLY A 240 -1.74 -15.35 -20.08
N ALA A 241 -1.22 -15.63 -18.88
CA ALA A 241 -1.93 -15.36 -17.64
C ALA A 241 -2.14 -13.85 -17.43
N ASP A 242 -3.23 -13.50 -16.74
CA ASP A 242 -3.55 -12.14 -16.34
C ASP A 242 -2.58 -11.66 -15.25
N ILE A 243 -1.80 -10.62 -15.56
CA ILE A 243 -0.76 -10.04 -14.69
C ILE A 243 -1.31 -9.59 -13.34
N TYR A 244 -2.54 -9.07 -13.30
CA TYR A 244 -3.18 -8.65 -12.06
C TYR A 244 -3.50 -9.84 -11.19
N ARG A 245 -3.97 -10.94 -11.78
CA ARG A 245 -4.32 -12.15 -11.04
C ARG A 245 -3.07 -12.84 -10.49
N VAL A 246 -2.04 -12.99 -11.31
CA VAL A 246 -0.75 -13.59 -10.91
C VAL A 246 -0.12 -12.79 -9.75
N MET A 247 0.01 -11.48 -9.89
CA MET A 247 0.71 -10.66 -8.90
C MET A 247 -0.09 -10.47 -7.60
N ASN A 248 -1.42 -10.41 -7.66
CA ASN A 248 -2.25 -10.36 -6.45
C ASN A 248 -2.21 -11.68 -5.67
N THR A 249 -2.23 -12.83 -6.34
CA THR A 249 -2.07 -14.13 -5.68
C THR A 249 -0.70 -14.23 -5.01
N LYS A 250 0.37 -13.83 -5.73
CA LYS A 250 1.72 -13.81 -5.18
C LYS A 250 1.85 -12.91 -3.94
N THR A 251 1.32 -11.70 -4.02
CA THR A 251 1.45 -10.69 -2.97
C THR A 251 0.74 -11.09 -1.68
N ARG A 252 -0.32 -11.90 -1.77
CA ARG A 252 -1.02 -12.47 -0.60
C ARG A 252 -0.26 -13.59 0.10
N GLY A 253 0.99 -13.87 -0.30
CA GLY A 253 1.80 -14.93 0.28
C GLY A 253 1.32 -16.33 -0.09
N LEU A 254 0.45 -16.45 -1.09
CA LEU A 254 -0.10 -17.73 -1.53
C LEU A 254 0.82 -18.45 -2.52
N ALA A 255 1.88 -17.81 -3.03
CA ALA A 255 2.73 -18.36 -4.10
C ALA A 255 3.55 -19.61 -3.73
N THR A 256 3.85 -19.86 -2.46
CA THR A 256 4.71 -20.98 -2.02
C THR A 256 4.13 -21.83 -0.90
N GLY A 257 2.92 -21.52 -0.43
CA GLY A 257 2.26 -22.26 0.63
C GLY A 257 1.28 -23.25 0.05
N GLY A 258 1.73 -24.48 -0.23
CA GLY A 258 0.94 -25.57 -0.84
C GLY A 258 -0.32 -26.03 -0.09
N ARG A 259 -0.80 -25.28 0.91
CA ARG A 259 -2.10 -25.41 1.61
C ARG A 259 -2.60 -24.08 2.22
N GLN A 260 -1.93 -22.94 2.03
CA GLN A 260 -2.29 -21.68 2.70
C GLN A 260 -3.54 -21.00 2.10
N ALA A 261 -3.95 -21.39 0.89
CA ALA A 261 -5.25 -21.03 0.33
C ALA A 261 -6.42 -21.50 1.23
N ALA A 262 -6.24 -22.58 2.00
CA ALA A 262 -7.27 -23.11 2.90
C ALA A 262 -7.46 -22.28 4.20
N LYS A 263 -6.46 -21.49 4.62
CA LYS A 263 -6.50 -20.73 5.88
C LYS A 263 -7.50 -19.56 5.86
N TYR A 264 -7.91 -19.10 4.68
CA TYR A 264 -8.79 -17.94 4.51
C TYR A 264 -10.17 -18.27 3.94
N GLY A 265 -10.56 -19.55 3.87
CA GLY A 265 -11.91 -19.97 3.45
C GLY A 265 -12.36 -19.45 2.08
N THR A 266 -11.40 -19.15 1.18
CA THR A 266 -11.66 -18.67 -0.18
C THR A 266 -11.62 -19.87 -1.14
N PRO A 267 -12.44 -19.98 -2.21
CA PRO A 267 -12.53 -21.20 -3.02
C PRO A 267 -11.16 -21.58 -3.63
N SER A 268 -10.72 -22.77 -3.25
CA SER A 268 -9.69 -23.67 -3.82
C SER A 268 -9.30 -23.38 -5.27
N ARG A 269 -8.28 -22.55 -5.49
CA ARG A 269 -7.60 -22.46 -6.79
C ARG A 269 -6.14 -22.79 -6.64
N LEU A 270 -5.60 -23.54 -7.59
CA LEU A 270 -4.16 -23.80 -7.63
C LEU A 270 -3.41 -22.49 -7.85
N THR A 271 -2.24 -22.37 -7.28
CA THR A 271 -1.29 -21.29 -7.57
C THR A 271 -0.58 -21.57 -8.90
N VAL A 272 -0.04 -20.54 -9.55
CA VAL A 272 0.75 -20.76 -10.79
C VAL A 272 1.93 -21.71 -10.56
N ASP A 273 2.54 -21.68 -9.38
CA ASP A 273 3.57 -22.64 -8.96
C ASP A 273 3.04 -24.08 -8.91
N GLU A 274 1.91 -24.31 -8.25
CA GLU A 274 1.27 -25.63 -8.20
C GLU A 274 0.87 -26.13 -9.59
N ILE A 275 0.36 -25.24 -10.44
CA ILE A 275 0.00 -25.58 -11.82
C ILE A 275 1.24 -26.04 -12.59
N TYR A 276 2.35 -25.30 -12.54
CA TYR A 276 3.57 -25.70 -13.24
C TYR A 276 4.19 -26.99 -12.66
N ARG A 277 4.05 -27.24 -11.35
CA ARG A 277 4.48 -28.51 -10.73
C ARG A 277 3.65 -29.70 -11.20
N GLN A 278 2.35 -29.54 -11.41
CA GLN A 278 1.44 -30.63 -11.77
C GLN A 278 1.30 -30.84 -13.29
N ALA A 279 1.46 -29.80 -14.09
CA ALA A 279 1.15 -29.83 -15.51
C ALA A 279 2.09 -30.71 -16.35
N GLY A 280 3.34 -30.88 -15.91
CA GLY A 280 4.40 -31.61 -16.63
C GLY A 280 4.93 -30.90 -17.88
N HIS A 281 4.06 -30.36 -18.73
CA HIS A 281 4.41 -29.67 -19.99
C HIS A 281 3.58 -28.40 -20.17
N ARG A 282 4.10 -27.47 -20.99
CA ARG A 282 3.56 -26.12 -21.15
C ARG A 282 2.09 -26.09 -21.56
N THR A 283 1.67 -26.94 -22.50
CA THR A 283 0.28 -26.98 -23.00
C THR A 283 -0.71 -27.33 -21.89
N ASN A 284 -0.35 -28.27 -21.01
CA ASN A 284 -1.16 -28.61 -19.84
C ASN A 284 -1.18 -27.47 -18.83
N ALA A 285 -0.06 -26.77 -18.64
CA ALA A 285 -0.01 -25.63 -17.73
C ALA A 285 -0.93 -24.50 -18.20
N ILE A 286 -0.96 -24.22 -19.50
CA ILE A 286 -1.89 -23.25 -20.12
C ILE A 286 -3.36 -23.69 -19.93
N ARG A 287 -3.66 -24.98 -20.16
CA ARG A 287 -5.00 -25.53 -19.92
C ARG A 287 -5.43 -25.35 -18.47
N MET A 288 -4.59 -25.79 -17.52
CA MET A 288 -4.86 -25.67 -16.08
C MET A 288 -4.96 -24.20 -15.64
N MET A 289 -4.11 -23.31 -16.17
CA MET A 289 -4.22 -21.87 -15.90
C MET A 289 -5.54 -21.28 -16.43
N THR A 290 -6.08 -21.81 -17.53
CA THR A 290 -7.41 -21.42 -18.02
C THR A 290 -8.52 -21.91 -17.08
N GLU A 291 -8.46 -23.18 -16.67
CA GLU A 291 -9.43 -23.80 -15.75
C GLU A 291 -9.45 -23.09 -14.37
N GLU A 292 -8.27 -22.75 -13.87
CA GLU A 292 -8.08 -22.01 -12.62
C GLU A 292 -8.32 -20.49 -12.77
N GLY A 293 -8.58 -20.05 -14.00
CA GLY A 293 -8.91 -18.68 -14.38
C GLY A 293 -7.74 -17.71 -14.37
N TYR A 294 -6.49 -18.14 -14.31
CA TYR A 294 -5.34 -17.25 -14.57
C TYR A 294 -5.35 -16.71 -15.99
N ILE A 295 -5.77 -17.51 -16.97
CA ILE A 295 -6.00 -17.06 -18.35
C ILE A 295 -7.49 -16.75 -18.49
N THR A 296 -7.84 -15.47 -18.63
CA THR A 296 -9.22 -14.96 -18.65
C THR A 296 -9.67 -14.46 -20.02
N GLY A 297 -8.85 -14.67 -21.04
CA GLY A 297 -8.98 -14.07 -22.38
C GLY A 297 -7.68 -13.36 -22.79
N PRO A 298 -7.72 -12.53 -23.84
CA PRO A 298 -6.58 -11.69 -24.22
C PRO A 298 -6.10 -10.83 -23.04
N GLN A 299 -4.78 -10.63 -22.93
CA GLN A 299 -4.21 -9.76 -21.91
C GLN A 299 -4.65 -8.32 -22.13
N ASN A 300 -5.33 -7.75 -21.14
CA ASN A 300 -5.90 -6.40 -21.19
C ASN A 300 -5.23 -5.50 -20.16
N ALA A 301 -4.65 -4.38 -20.61
CA ALA A 301 -4.04 -3.37 -19.74
C ALA A 301 -4.99 -2.88 -18.64
N ALA A 302 -6.30 -2.78 -18.91
CA ALA A 302 -7.29 -2.40 -17.92
C ALA A 302 -7.63 -3.50 -16.89
N GLY A 303 -7.18 -4.74 -17.12
CA GLY A 303 -7.52 -5.92 -16.33
C GLY A 303 -8.85 -6.53 -16.77
N ASN A 304 -8.92 -7.87 -16.80
CA ASN A 304 -10.07 -8.59 -17.37
C ASN A 304 -11.25 -8.81 -16.41
N ILE A 305 -11.05 -8.63 -15.10
CA ILE A 305 -12.06 -8.99 -14.08
C ILE A 305 -12.73 -7.76 -13.46
N LEU A 306 -11.92 -6.86 -12.88
CA LEU A 306 -12.42 -5.69 -12.15
C LEU A 306 -12.25 -4.38 -12.92
N GLY A 307 -11.44 -4.35 -13.98
CA GLY A 307 -11.12 -3.12 -14.70
C GLY A 307 -10.25 -2.12 -13.91
N ARG A 308 -9.90 -1.01 -14.57
CA ARG A 308 -9.20 0.15 -13.99
C ARG A 308 -10.13 1.27 -13.50
N VAL A 309 -11.36 1.31 -14.01
CA VAL A 309 -12.30 2.39 -13.78
C VAL A 309 -12.90 2.27 -12.38
N ASN A 310 -12.75 3.30 -11.55
CA ASN A 310 -13.47 3.40 -10.30
C ASN A 310 -14.98 3.41 -10.61
N GLY A 311 -15.71 2.47 -10.03
CA GLY A 311 -17.17 2.42 -10.11
C GLY A 311 -17.77 1.44 -11.12
N PHE A 312 -17.11 1.13 -12.23
CA PHE A 312 -17.65 0.15 -13.18
C PHE A 312 -17.45 -1.28 -12.67
N GLY A 313 -18.55 -1.97 -12.31
CA GLY A 313 -18.53 -3.33 -11.77
C GLY A 313 -18.20 -3.43 -10.27
N GLN A 314 -17.50 -2.46 -9.69
CA GLN A 314 -17.30 -2.35 -8.23
C GLN A 314 -18.52 -1.80 -7.49
N LEU A 315 -19.37 -1.01 -8.16
CA LEU A 315 -20.59 -0.41 -7.60
C LEU A 315 -21.86 -1.13 -8.12
N GLY A 316 -21.70 -2.37 -8.59
CA GLY A 316 -22.78 -3.17 -9.17
C GLY A 316 -22.83 -3.10 -10.70
N LYS A 317 -23.65 -3.98 -11.29
CA LYS A 317 -23.97 -3.91 -12.72
C LYS A 317 -24.82 -2.67 -12.93
N GLY A 318 -24.33 -1.68 -13.69
CA GLY A 318 -25.12 -0.54 -14.12
C GLY A 318 -26.49 -0.96 -14.69
N GLY A 319 -27.48 -0.08 -14.57
CA GLY A 319 -28.90 -0.36 -14.87
C GLY A 319 -29.82 0.21 -13.79
N ARG A 320 -31.01 -0.37 -13.56
CA ARG A 320 -31.99 0.09 -12.54
C ARG A 320 -31.50 0.11 -11.08
N ALA A 321 -30.29 -0.39 -10.78
CA ALA A 321 -29.70 -0.44 -9.44
C ALA A 321 -28.46 0.48 -9.35
N ARG A 322 -28.69 1.80 -9.43
CA ARG A 322 -27.62 2.82 -9.47
C ARG A 322 -27.17 3.36 -8.12
N ALA A 323 -27.83 3.00 -7.02
CA ALA A 323 -27.62 3.60 -5.70
C ALA A 323 -26.13 3.71 -5.31
N ALA A 324 -25.35 2.67 -5.53
CA ALA A 324 -23.92 2.66 -5.22
C ALA A 324 -23.11 3.64 -6.08
N SER A 325 -23.41 3.74 -7.37
CA SER A 325 -22.75 4.68 -8.29
C SER A 325 -23.18 6.11 -8.01
N ASP A 326 -24.48 6.33 -7.78
CA ASP A 326 -25.04 7.65 -7.55
C ASP A 326 -24.53 8.22 -6.21
N SER A 327 -24.46 7.43 -5.14
CA SER A 327 -23.88 7.87 -3.86
C SER A 327 -22.40 8.26 -3.97
N VAL A 328 -21.62 7.53 -4.78
CA VAL A 328 -20.21 7.87 -5.00
C VAL A 328 -20.08 9.13 -5.85
N ILE A 329 -20.89 9.28 -6.88
CA ILE A 329 -20.91 10.49 -7.73
C ILE A 329 -21.34 11.71 -6.91
N GLU A 330 -22.39 11.60 -6.11
CA GLU A 330 -22.88 12.68 -5.24
C GLU A 330 -21.84 13.08 -4.19
N ALA A 331 -21.21 12.12 -3.52
CA ALA A 331 -20.13 12.40 -2.58
C ALA A 331 -18.90 13.02 -3.25
N THR A 332 -18.70 12.78 -4.55
CA THR A 332 -17.65 13.40 -5.36
C THR A 332 -18.03 14.84 -5.68
N MET A 333 -19.23 15.06 -6.24
CA MET A 333 -19.70 16.39 -6.62
C MET A 333 -19.83 17.35 -5.44
N THR A 334 -20.22 16.85 -4.27
CA THR A 334 -20.49 17.69 -3.08
C THR A 334 -19.29 17.78 -2.13
N GLY A 335 -18.29 16.90 -2.28
CA GLY A 335 -17.22 16.74 -1.29
C GLY A 335 -17.68 16.19 0.07
N VAL A 336 -18.97 15.91 0.26
CA VAL A 336 -19.56 15.44 1.51
C VAL A 336 -19.81 13.93 1.43
N ARG A 337 -19.17 13.17 2.32
CA ARG A 337 -19.34 11.72 2.40
C ARG A 337 -20.46 11.36 3.38
N ASN A 338 -21.26 10.35 3.04
CA ASN A 338 -22.19 9.75 3.98
C ASN A 338 -21.50 8.60 4.73
N PRO A 339 -21.16 8.75 6.03
CA PRO A 339 -20.44 7.75 6.78
C PRO A 339 -21.22 6.44 6.97
N LEU A 340 -22.54 6.44 6.78
CA LEU A 340 -23.38 5.23 6.82
C LEU A 340 -23.55 4.58 5.44
N ASP A 341 -23.12 5.25 4.38
CA ASP A 341 -23.09 4.67 3.04
C ASP A 341 -21.77 3.94 2.83
N ARG A 342 -21.84 2.61 2.85
CA ARG A 342 -20.71 1.70 2.62
C ARG A 342 -19.93 2.01 1.33
N TYR A 343 -20.58 2.54 0.30
CA TYR A 343 -19.94 2.86 -0.97
C TYR A 343 -19.01 4.06 -0.87
N THR A 344 -19.26 4.99 0.05
CA THR A 344 -18.44 6.19 0.29
C THR A 344 -17.47 6.04 1.48
N MET A 345 -17.58 4.95 2.24
CA MET A 345 -16.66 4.61 3.34
C MET A 345 -15.23 4.27 2.86
N THR A 346 -14.25 4.70 3.65
CA THR A 346 -12.85 4.25 3.59
C THR A 346 -12.70 2.76 3.89
N ALA A 347 -11.54 2.18 3.57
CA ALA A 347 -11.27 0.78 3.90
C ALA A 347 -11.29 0.49 5.41
N ALA A 348 -10.90 1.46 6.25
CA ALA A 348 -10.93 1.32 7.71
C ALA A 348 -12.36 1.39 8.24
N GLU A 349 -13.16 2.36 7.78
CA GLU A 349 -14.59 2.47 8.10
C GLU A 349 -15.36 1.21 7.67
N ARG A 350 -15.07 0.66 6.46
CA ARG A 350 -15.68 -0.58 5.99
C ARG A 350 -15.38 -1.78 6.89
N ARG A 351 -14.18 -1.89 7.48
CA ARG A 351 -13.87 -2.99 8.40
C ARG A 351 -14.74 -2.92 9.65
N MET A 352 -14.85 -1.73 10.25
CA MET A 352 -15.73 -1.50 11.40
C MET A 352 -17.20 -1.75 11.04
N TYR A 353 -17.69 -1.16 9.95
CA TYR A 353 -19.07 -1.31 9.50
C TYR A 353 -19.42 -2.76 9.15
N ASP A 354 -18.57 -3.48 8.43
CA ASP A 354 -18.82 -4.87 8.04
C ASP A 354 -18.85 -5.79 9.28
N ALA A 355 -17.98 -5.54 10.27
CA ALA A 355 -17.98 -6.27 11.53
C ALA A 355 -19.26 -6.01 12.34
N TRP A 356 -19.65 -4.74 12.47
CA TRP A 356 -20.90 -4.33 13.11
C TRP A 356 -22.12 -4.93 12.42
N TYR A 357 -22.22 -4.82 11.09
CA TYR A 357 -23.35 -5.31 10.31
C TYR A 357 -23.55 -6.81 10.50
N ARG A 358 -22.45 -7.59 10.47
CA ARG A 358 -22.49 -9.04 10.68
C ARG A 358 -22.90 -9.41 12.10
N ALA A 359 -22.33 -8.75 13.09
CA ALA A 359 -22.69 -8.97 14.49
C ALA A 359 -24.15 -8.60 14.76
N ASN A 360 -24.65 -7.52 14.15
CA ASN A 360 -26.03 -7.08 14.30
C ASN A 360 -27.01 -8.04 13.60
N ALA A 361 -26.70 -8.47 12.38
CA ALA A 361 -27.51 -9.49 11.66
C ALA A 361 -27.55 -10.83 12.41
N ALA A 362 -26.44 -11.22 13.06
CA ALA A 362 -26.37 -12.42 13.88
C ALA A 362 -27.32 -12.40 15.10
N LYS A 363 -27.63 -11.21 15.65
CA LYS A 363 -28.61 -11.06 16.74
C LYS A 363 -30.01 -11.50 16.30
N SER A 364 -30.34 -11.32 15.03
CA SER A 364 -31.60 -11.75 14.43
C SER A 364 -31.64 -13.25 14.10
N GLY A 365 -30.58 -14.01 14.42
CA GLY A 365 -30.53 -15.47 14.21
C GLY A 365 -30.10 -15.89 12.80
N TYR A 366 -29.63 -14.98 11.96
CA TYR A 366 -29.30 -15.27 10.56
C TYR A 366 -27.86 -14.89 10.20
N TRP A 367 -27.27 -15.69 9.31
CA TRP A 367 -25.97 -15.40 8.71
C TRP A 367 -26.14 -14.53 7.46
N PRO A 368 -25.62 -13.29 7.45
CA PRO A 368 -25.69 -12.45 6.27
C PRO A 368 -24.73 -12.97 5.17
N ARG A 369 -25.28 -13.33 4.01
CA ARG A 369 -24.50 -13.77 2.83
C ARG A 369 -23.70 -12.62 2.21
N SER A 370 -24.22 -11.41 2.31
CA SER A 370 -23.64 -10.17 1.81
C SER A 370 -23.74 -9.07 2.86
N ILE A 371 -23.01 -7.96 2.66
CA ILE A 371 -23.16 -6.77 3.49
C ILE A 371 -24.19 -5.86 2.79
N GLY A 372 -25.30 -5.59 3.48
CA GLY A 372 -26.45 -4.86 2.94
C GLY A 372 -27.39 -5.74 2.10
N ALA A 373 -28.51 -5.16 1.66
CA ALA A 373 -29.44 -5.83 0.76
C ALA A 373 -28.87 -5.82 -0.67
N ASN A 374 -28.71 -7.00 -1.27
CA ASN A 374 -28.27 -7.17 -2.65
C ASN A 374 -29.40 -7.77 -3.50
N SER A 375 -29.53 -7.37 -4.76
CA SER A 375 -30.45 -7.98 -5.72
C SER A 375 -30.20 -9.48 -5.93
N ALA A 376 -28.96 -9.94 -5.72
CA ALA A 376 -28.60 -11.36 -5.72
C ALA A 376 -29.29 -12.16 -4.58
N ASP A 377 -29.72 -11.49 -3.52
CA ASP A 377 -30.31 -12.12 -2.33
C ASP A 377 -31.86 -12.01 -2.28
N LYS A 378 -32.49 -11.36 -3.28
CA LYS A 378 -33.93 -11.04 -3.27
C LYS A 378 -34.86 -12.26 -3.14
N ASN A 379 -34.38 -13.45 -3.50
CA ASN A 379 -35.13 -14.72 -3.44
C ASN A 379 -34.37 -15.83 -2.70
N THR A 380 -33.30 -15.52 -1.96
CA THR A 380 -32.54 -16.53 -1.23
C THR A 380 -33.11 -16.71 0.18
N ARG A 381 -33.21 -17.97 0.64
CA ARG A 381 -33.62 -18.26 2.01
C ARG A 381 -32.54 -17.79 2.99
N MET A 382 -32.95 -17.14 4.07
CA MET A 382 -32.04 -16.75 5.15
C MET A 382 -31.38 -18.00 5.73
N MET A 383 -30.06 -17.97 5.88
CA MET A 383 -29.31 -19.06 6.49
C MET A 383 -29.33 -18.89 8.01
N PRO A 384 -29.75 -19.91 8.79
CA PRO A 384 -29.62 -19.84 10.23
C PRO A 384 -28.14 -19.78 10.61
N ILE A 385 -27.79 -18.93 11.56
CA ILE A 385 -26.42 -18.80 12.05
C ILE A 385 -26.13 -19.83 13.15
N THR A 386 -24.97 -20.48 13.09
CA THR A 386 -24.51 -21.42 14.12
C THR A 386 -23.90 -20.68 15.32
N ASP A 387 -23.80 -21.33 16.48
CA ASP A 387 -23.16 -20.74 17.67
C ASP A 387 -21.69 -20.41 17.43
N GLN A 388 -20.97 -21.26 16.70
CA GLN A 388 -19.58 -21.00 16.32
C GLN A 388 -19.47 -19.74 15.47
N GLN A 389 -20.38 -19.56 14.50
CA GLN A 389 -20.42 -18.37 13.64
C GLN A 389 -20.80 -17.12 14.43
N ARG A 390 -21.76 -17.19 15.36
CA ARG A 390 -22.08 -16.10 16.30
C ARG A 390 -20.85 -15.66 17.08
N GLY A 391 -20.11 -16.60 17.65
CA GLY A 391 -18.87 -16.30 18.38
C GLY A 391 -17.80 -15.65 17.50
N LEU A 392 -17.69 -16.05 16.23
CA LEU A 392 -16.72 -15.46 15.30
C LEU A 392 -17.03 -14.00 14.97
N VAL A 393 -18.28 -13.68 14.61
CA VAL A 393 -18.65 -12.30 14.26
C VAL A 393 -18.61 -11.37 15.46
N ALA A 394 -18.95 -11.86 16.66
CA ALA A 394 -18.83 -11.10 17.90
C ALA A 394 -17.37 -10.78 18.23
N ARG A 395 -16.46 -11.76 18.13
CA ARG A 395 -15.02 -11.54 18.34
C ARG A 395 -14.41 -10.59 17.31
N GLU A 396 -14.87 -10.64 16.06
CA GLU A 396 -14.38 -9.72 15.04
C GLU A 396 -14.77 -8.28 15.36
N LEU A 397 -16.03 -8.03 15.74
CA LEU A 397 -16.47 -6.70 16.18
C LEU A 397 -15.69 -6.25 17.41
N GLN A 398 -15.53 -7.11 18.42
CA GLN A 398 -14.78 -6.78 19.62
C GLN A 398 -13.34 -6.38 19.30
N ARG A 399 -12.66 -7.10 18.38
CA ARG A 399 -11.30 -6.73 17.94
C ARG A 399 -11.24 -5.33 17.32
N GLN A 400 -12.25 -4.94 16.54
CA GLN A 400 -12.30 -3.58 15.99
C GLN A 400 -12.53 -2.52 17.07
N LEU A 401 -13.29 -2.85 18.14
CA LEU A 401 -13.51 -1.96 19.28
C LEU A 401 -12.27 -1.82 20.17
N ASP A 402 -11.56 -2.93 20.41
CA ASP A 402 -10.34 -2.93 21.23
C ASP A 402 -9.23 -2.08 20.58
N ASP A 403 -9.15 -2.08 19.24
CA ASP A 403 -8.19 -1.28 18.48
C ASP A 403 -8.67 0.16 18.18
N LEU A 404 -9.91 0.50 18.55
CA LEU A 404 -10.54 1.79 18.25
C LEU A 404 -9.73 3.02 18.72
N PRO A 405 -9.02 2.99 19.88
CA PRO A 405 -8.15 4.10 20.29
C PRO A 405 -7.05 4.42 19.26
N ASN A 406 -6.53 3.42 18.56
CA ASN A 406 -5.48 3.55 17.55
C ASN A 406 -6.02 3.86 16.15
N GLN A 407 -7.34 3.83 15.96
CA GLN A 407 -7.97 4.07 14.66
C GLN A 407 -8.11 5.56 14.34
N PRO A 408 -8.12 5.95 13.05
CA PRO A 408 -8.35 7.34 12.63
C PRO A 408 -9.68 7.92 13.13
N GLN A 409 -9.75 9.24 13.28
CA GLN A 409 -10.92 9.95 13.83
C GLN A 409 -12.25 9.56 13.16
N GLN A 410 -12.24 9.45 11.82
CA GLN A 410 -13.41 9.05 11.04
C GLN A 410 -13.99 7.66 11.41
N VAL A 411 -13.15 6.71 11.86
CA VAL A 411 -13.61 5.39 12.33
C VAL A 411 -14.26 5.51 13.72
N ARG A 412 -13.73 6.39 14.58
CA ARG A 412 -14.32 6.68 15.90
C ARG A 412 -15.68 7.38 15.76
N ASP A 413 -15.79 8.31 14.81
CA ASP A 413 -17.07 8.98 14.51
C ASP A 413 -18.09 8.00 13.95
N LEU A 414 -17.68 7.08 13.07
CA LEU A 414 -18.52 5.99 12.61
C LEU A 414 -18.97 5.10 13.77
N ALA A 415 -18.08 4.73 14.70
CA ALA A 415 -18.44 3.91 15.86
C ALA A 415 -19.52 4.57 16.75
N ARG A 416 -19.41 5.89 17.00
CA ARG A 416 -20.49 6.66 17.68
C ARG A 416 -21.79 6.62 16.90
N THR A 417 -21.72 6.84 15.58
CA THR A 417 -22.89 6.85 14.70
C THR A 417 -23.60 5.48 14.68
N LEU A 418 -22.85 4.39 14.80
CA LEU A 418 -23.36 3.02 14.88
C LEU A 418 -23.83 2.61 16.30
N GLY A 419 -23.70 3.49 17.29
CA GLY A 419 -24.09 3.24 18.69
C GLY A 419 -23.21 2.21 19.40
N LEU A 420 -21.92 2.14 19.04
CA LEU A 420 -20.98 1.19 19.61
C LEU A 420 -20.21 1.75 20.82
N ILE A 421 -20.10 3.08 20.92
CA ILE A 421 -19.44 3.82 22.00
C ILE A 421 -20.21 5.08 22.38
#